data_AF-N6WNU7-F1
#
_entry.id   AF-N6WNU7-F1
#
_cell.length_a   1.000
_cell.length_b   1.000
_cell.length_c   1.000
_cell.angle_alpha   90.00
_cell.angle_beta   90.00
_cell.angle_gamma   90.00
#
_symmetry.space_group_name_H-M   'P 1'
#
loop_
_entity.id
_entity.type
_entity.pdbx_description
1 polymer ?
#
loop_
_entity_poly.entity_id
_entity_poly.type
_entity_poly.pdbx_seq_one_letter_code
_entity_poly.pdbx_strand_id
1 'polypeptide(L)'
;MADTEHKPHPVPIVSRAKLEQMHTGSLMNRRSALLKCAETAAIPGDAALNRPGARARTIRFKDQPEWKQAYAELKDVLSIREHVPNKQERKAMRQERARQRK
;
A
#
# COMPACT_ATOMS: atom_id res chain seq x y z
N MET A 1 1.87 28.46 5.60
CA MET A 1 1.36 27.61 4.52
C MET A 1 2.35 26.45 4.39
N ALA A 2 2.05 25.27 4.96
CA ALA A 2 2.95 24.12 4.81
C ALA A 2 2.54 23.39 3.53
N ASP A 3 3.19 23.74 2.42
CA ASP A 3 3.12 22.99 1.17
C ASP A 3 3.52 21.55 1.47
N THR A 4 2.52 20.68 1.62
CA THR A 4 2.74 19.26 1.75
C THR A 4 3.09 18.78 0.35
N GLU A 5 4.38 18.87 0.04
CA GLU A 5 5.04 18.34 -1.14
C GLU A 5 4.43 16.96 -1.43
N HIS A 6 3.54 16.88 -2.43
CA HIS A 6 2.94 15.62 -2.90
C HIS A 6 4.02 14.84 -3.65
N LYS A 7 5.08 14.43 -2.95
CA LYS A 7 6.08 13.51 -3.48
C LYS A 7 5.33 12.24 -3.84
N PRO A 8 5.32 11.84 -5.13
CA PRO A 8 4.66 10.60 -5.52
C PRO A 8 5.31 9.48 -4.73
N HIS A 9 4.52 8.73 -3.97
CA HIS A 9 5.04 7.58 -3.21
C HIS A 9 5.23 6.42 -4.19
N PRO A 10 6.48 6.07 -4.58
CA PRO A 10 6.69 4.94 -5.47
C PRO A 10 6.40 3.66 -4.69
N VAL A 11 5.44 2.88 -5.16
CA VAL A 11 5.11 1.58 -4.57
C VAL A 11 5.84 0.50 -5.36
N PRO A 12 6.74 -0.30 -4.76
CA PRO A 12 7.44 -1.35 -5.49
C PRO A 12 6.45 -2.40 -5.99
N ILE A 13 6.59 -2.89 -7.21
CA ILE A 13 5.80 -4.02 -7.72
C ILE A 13 6.26 -5.27 -6.98
N VAL A 14 5.31 -6.02 -6.43
CA VAL A 14 5.57 -7.22 -5.63
C VAL A 14 4.63 -8.30 -6.14
N SER A 15 5.15 -9.50 -6.38
CA SER A 15 4.35 -10.62 -6.84
C SER A 15 3.36 -11.08 -5.76
N ARG A 16 2.25 -11.67 -6.21
CA ARG A 16 1.24 -12.29 -5.34
C ARG A 16 1.85 -13.21 -4.26
N ALA A 17 2.72 -14.13 -4.65
CA ALA A 17 3.37 -15.06 -3.71
C ALA A 17 4.13 -14.33 -2.59
N LYS A 18 4.71 -13.17 -2.89
CA LYS A 18 5.39 -12.35 -1.89
C LYS A 18 4.40 -11.56 -1.03
N LEU A 19 3.28 -11.10 -1.58
CA LEU A 19 2.19 -10.48 -0.80
C LEU A 19 1.61 -11.46 0.23
N GLU A 20 1.43 -12.72 -0.14
CA GLU A 20 0.93 -13.78 0.74
C GLU A 20 1.86 -14.03 1.94
N GLN A 21 3.18 -13.84 1.77
CA GLN A 21 4.17 -13.95 2.85
C GLN A 21 4.30 -12.69 3.73
N MET A 22 3.84 -11.52 3.27
CA MET A 22 3.99 -10.28 4.02
C MET A 22 3.11 -10.26 5.27
N HIS A 23 3.55 -9.62 6.36
CA HIS A 23 2.67 -9.39 7.51
C HIS A 23 1.50 -8.46 7.14
N THR A 24 0.31 -8.65 7.76
CA THR A 24 -0.89 -7.87 7.41
C THR A 24 -0.72 -6.38 7.63
N GLY A 25 0.07 -5.97 8.62
CA GLY A 25 0.44 -4.56 8.80
C GLY A 25 1.20 -3.98 7.60
N SER A 26 2.08 -4.77 6.98
CA SER A 26 2.83 -4.36 5.78
C SER A 26 1.90 -4.28 4.56
N LEU A 27 0.91 -5.17 4.45
CA LEU A 27 -0.14 -5.09 3.42
C LEU A 27 -1.01 -3.84 3.58
N MET A 28 -1.41 -3.49 4.80
CA MET A 28 -2.18 -2.26 5.09
C MET A 28 -1.38 -0.98 4.77
N ASN A 29 -0.09 -0.96 5.10
CA ASN A 29 0.80 0.14 4.74
C ASN A 29 0.93 0.26 3.22
N ARG A 30 1.09 -0.88 2.52
CA ARG A 30 1.14 -0.93 1.06
C ARG A 30 -0.17 -0.44 0.43
N ARG A 31 -1.34 -0.82 0.96
CA ARG A 31 -2.64 -0.30 0.54
C ARG A 31 -2.69 1.22 0.64
N SER A 32 -2.27 1.74 1.78
CA SER A 32 -2.24 3.19 2.04
C SER A 32 -1.30 3.91 1.07
N ALA A 33 -0.15 3.32 0.77
CA ALA A 33 0.79 3.87 -0.21
C ALA A 33 0.19 3.89 -1.63
N LEU A 34 -0.48 2.81 -2.06
CA LEU A 34 -1.18 2.74 -3.36
C LEU A 34 -2.29 3.80 -3.47
N LEU A 35 -3.04 4.05 -2.39
CA LEU A 35 -4.09 5.08 -2.37
C LEU A 35 -3.53 6.51 -2.42
N LYS A 36 -2.29 6.72 -1.97
CA LYS A 36 -1.57 8.00 -2.04
C LYS A 36 -0.88 8.25 -3.39
N CYS A 37 -0.87 7.29 -4.32
CA CYS A 37 -0.39 7.53 -5.68
C CYS A 37 -1.25 8.59 -6.37
N ALA A 38 -0.65 9.38 -7.26
CA ALA A 38 -1.40 10.37 -8.04
C ALA A 38 -2.38 9.70 -9.01
N GLU A 39 -3.53 10.34 -9.25
CA GLU A 39 -4.57 9.80 -10.15
C GLU A 39 -4.06 9.65 -11.59
N THR A 40 -3.45 10.71 -12.12
CA THR A 40 -2.98 10.80 -13.51
C THR A 40 -1.54 11.31 -13.57
N ALA A 41 -0.81 10.89 -14.60
CA ALA A 41 0.46 11.52 -14.96
C ALA A 41 0.17 12.88 -15.63
N ALA A 42 -0.19 13.87 -14.83
CA ALA A 42 -0.72 15.16 -15.31
C ALA A 42 0.33 16.10 -15.97
N ILE A 43 1.44 15.58 -16.50
CA ILE A 43 2.37 16.39 -17.30
C ILE A 43 2.75 15.62 -18.58
N PRO A 44 2.14 15.96 -19.74
CA PRO A 44 2.66 15.56 -21.03
C PRO A 44 3.95 16.36 -21.27
N GLY A 45 5.11 15.77 -20.99
CA GLY A 45 6.40 16.45 -21.21
C GLY A 45 7.57 15.86 -20.43
N ASP A 46 7.31 15.16 -19.33
CA ASP A 46 8.37 14.52 -18.57
C ASP A 46 8.71 13.13 -19.14
N ALA A 47 9.40 13.13 -20.28
CA ALA A 47 9.87 11.92 -20.95
C ALA A 47 10.78 11.05 -20.05
N ALA A 48 11.32 11.60 -18.96
CA ALA A 48 12.07 10.81 -17.97
C ALA A 48 11.17 9.90 -17.13
N LEU A 49 9.93 10.31 -16.85
CA LEU A 49 8.91 9.52 -16.14
C LEU A 49 8.23 8.46 -17.03
N ASN A 50 8.19 8.68 -18.34
CA ASN A 50 7.61 7.76 -19.32
C ASN A 50 8.61 6.74 -19.91
N ARG A 51 9.84 6.67 -19.40
CA ARG A 51 10.85 5.73 -19.90
C ARG A 51 10.41 4.28 -19.64
N PRO A 52 10.35 3.41 -20.67
CA PRO A 52 9.87 2.02 -20.56
C PRO A 52 10.61 1.16 -19.52
N GLY A 53 11.84 1.52 -19.15
CA GLY A 53 12.65 0.80 -18.15
C GLY A 53 12.44 1.22 -16.68
N ALA A 54 11.93 2.44 -16.42
CA ALA A 54 11.67 2.91 -15.05
C ALA A 54 10.32 2.43 -14.50
N ARG A 55 9.40 2.05 -15.40
CA ARG A 55 8.09 1.47 -15.07
C ARG A 55 8.18 0.05 -14.49
N ALA A 56 9.24 -0.68 -14.82
CA ALA A 56 9.34 -2.12 -14.57
C ALA A 56 9.38 -2.53 -13.08
N ARG A 57 9.56 -1.60 -12.13
CA ARG A 57 9.73 -1.95 -10.71
C ARG A 57 8.90 -1.14 -9.72
N THR A 58 8.30 -0.01 -10.11
CA THR A 58 7.57 0.86 -9.18
C THR A 58 6.35 1.50 -9.81
N ILE A 59 5.23 1.41 -9.10
CA ILE A 59 3.96 2.04 -9.41
C ILE A 59 3.97 3.46 -8.83
N ARG A 60 3.61 4.45 -9.65
CA ARG A 60 3.57 5.87 -9.25
C ARG A 60 2.20 6.53 -9.44
N PHE A 61 1.42 6.01 -10.37
CA PHE A 61 0.12 6.56 -10.78
C PHE A 61 -0.95 5.48 -10.76
N LYS A 62 -2.19 5.86 -10.44
CA LYS A 62 -3.34 4.94 -10.38
C LYS A 62 -3.84 4.52 -11.75
N ASP A 63 -3.63 5.36 -12.76
CA ASP A 63 -3.98 5.04 -14.15
C ASP A 63 -3.15 3.90 -14.74
N GLN A 64 -2.03 3.53 -14.11
CA GLN A 64 -1.20 2.43 -14.60
C GLN A 64 -1.90 1.07 -14.44
N PRO A 65 -1.83 0.18 -15.45
CA PRO A 65 -2.38 -1.16 -15.36
C PRO A 65 -1.75 -1.96 -14.21
N GLU A 66 -0.47 -1.73 -13.93
CA GLU A 66 0.25 -2.32 -12.80
C GLU A 66 -0.34 -1.90 -11.44
N TRP A 67 -0.87 -0.68 -11.33
CA TRP A 67 -1.57 -0.24 -10.11
C TRP A 67 -2.86 -1.01 -9.92
N LYS A 68 -3.67 -1.13 -10.97
CA LYS A 68 -4.96 -1.85 -10.94
C LYS A 68 -4.73 -3.31 -10.54
N GLN A 69 -3.74 -3.96 -11.15
CA GLN A 69 -3.36 -5.33 -10.83
C GLN A 69 -2.86 -5.46 -9.39
N ALA A 70 -1.90 -4.63 -8.98
CA ALA A 70 -1.35 -4.70 -7.61
C ALA A 70 -2.39 -4.41 -6.53
N TYR A 71 -3.33 -3.52 -6.79
CA TYR A 71 -4.43 -3.22 -5.87
C TYR A 71 -5.42 -4.38 -5.77
N ALA A 72 -5.76 -5.01 -6.90
CA ALA A 72 -6.63 -6.19 -6.93
C ALA A 72 -5.99 -7.37 -6.19
N GLU A 73 -4.74 -7.72 -6.50
CA GLU A 73 -4.01 -8.80 -5.82
C GLU A 73 -3.90 -8.56 -4.31
N LEU A 74 -3.62 -7.31 -3.91
CA LEU A 74 -3.55 -6.97 -2.49
C LEU A 74 -4.92 -7.13 -1.80
N LYS A 75 -6.01 -6.73 -2.47
CA LYS A 75 -7.36 -6.87 -1.93
C LYS A 75 -7.74 -8.35 -1.76
N ASP A 76 -7.37 -9.20 -2.72
CA ASP A 76 -7.60 -10.64 -2.66
C ASP A 76 -6.80 -11.30 -1.52
N VAL A 77 -5.52 -10.95 -1.38
CA VAL A 77 -4.70 -11.48 -0.27
C VAL A 77 -5.25 -11.04 1.09
N LEU A 78 -5.78 -9.81 1.17
CA LEU A 78 -6.37 -9.29 2.39
C LEU A 78 -7.75 -9.89 2.70
N SER A 79 -8.54 -10.26 1.69
CA SER A 79 -9.86 -10.86 1.89
C SER A 79 -9.78 -12.30 2.42
N ILE A 80 -8.71 -13.02 2.08
CA ILE A 80 -8.46 -14.39 2.56
C ILE A 80 -7.96 -14.41 4.01
N ARG A 81 -7.39 -13.30 4.49
CA ARG A 81 -6.81 -13.25 5.84
C ARG A 81 -7.87 -13.09 6.90
N GLU A 82 -7.83 -13.99 7.88
CA GLU A 82 -8.61 -13.91 9.11
C GLU A 82 -8.44 -12.54 9.79
N HIS A 83 -9.53 -12.05 10.40
CA HIS A 83 -9.67 -10.70 10.96
C HIS A 83 -8.43 -10.29 11.77
N VAL A 84 -7.74 -9.24 11.32
CA VAL A 84 -6.61 -8.66 12.06
C VAL A 84 -7.15 -7.57 12.99
N PRO A 85 -6.93 -7.70 14.31
CA PRO A 85 -7.49 -6.76 15.26
C PRO A 85 -7.00 -5.34 14.98
N ASN A 86 -7.94 -4.41 14.91
CA ASN A 86 -7.71 -3.00 14.67
C ASN A 86 -6.99 -2.35 15.86
N LYS A 87 -6.63 -1.06 15.75
CA LYS A 87 -5.87 -0.36 16.81
C LYS A 87 -6.62 -0.35 18.16
N GLN A 88 -7.95 -0.24 18.14
CA GLN A 88 -8.77 -0.26 19.35
C GLN A 88 -8.83 -1.66 19.95
N GLU A 89 -9.05 -2.70 19.14
CA GLU A 89 -9.07 -4.10 19.58
C GLU A 89 -7.70 -4.50 20.17
N ARG A 90 -6.59 -4.12 19.53
CA ARG A 90 -5.24 -4.34 20.11
C ARG A 90 -4.97 -3.54 21.37
N LYS A 91 -5.64 -2.41 21.57
CA LYS A 91 -5.56 -1.65 22.84
C LYS A 91 -6.36 -2.37 23.92
N ALA A 92 -7.56 -2.85 23.61
CA ALA A 92 -8.41 -3.62 24.51
C ALA A 92 -7.71 -4.90 24.96
N MET A 93 -7.15 -5.70 24.03
CA MET A 93 -6.39 -6.91 24.36
C MET A 93 -5.19 -6.64 25.28
N ARG A 94 -4.47 -5.53 25.06
CA ARG A 94 -3.37 -5.12 25.95
C ARG A 94 -3.85 -4.74 27.35
N GLN A 95 -4.98 -4.04 27.45
CA GLN A 95 -5.58 -3.67 28.74
C GLN A 95 -6.10 -4.90 29.49
N GLU A 96 -6.72 -5.84 28.79
CA GLU A 96 -7.23 -7.08 29.37
C GLU A 96 -6.10 -7.98 29.89
N ARG A 97 -5.02 -8.15 29.12
CA ARG A 97 -3.80 -8.83 29.60
C ARG A 97 -3.17 -8.17 30.82
N ALA A 98 -3.22 -6.84 30.91
CA ALA A 98 -2.71 -6.11 32.07
C ALA A 98 -3.61 -6.28 33.31
N ARG A 99 -4.93 -6.39 33.11
CA ARG A 99 -5.90 -6.66 34.19
C ARG A 99 -5.80 -8.08 34.74
N GLN A 100 -5.56 -9.08 33.89
CA GLN A 100 -5.40 -10.48 34.33
C GLN A 100 -4.07 -10.76 35.05
N ARG A 101 -3.09 -9.85 34.96
CA ARG A 101 -1.80 -9.93 35.67
C ARG A 101 -1.80 -9.21 37.03
N LYS A 102 -2.93 -8.63 37.44
CA LYS A 102 -3.15 -8.00 38.74
C LYS A 102 -4.00 -8.93 39.60
#